data_AF-T0YRN4-F1
#
_entry.id   AF-T0YRN4-F1
#
_cell.length_a   1.000
_cell.length_b   1.000
_cell.length_c   1.000
_cell.angle_alpha   90.00
_cell.angle_beta   90.00
_cell.angle_gamma   90.00
#
_symmetry.space_group_name_H-M   'P 1'
#
loop_
_entity.id
_entity.type
_entity.pdbx_description
1 polymer ?
#
loop_
_entity_poly.entity_id
_entity_poly.type
_entity_poly.pdbx_seq_one_letter_code
_entity_poly.pdbx_strand_id
1 'polypeptide(L)'
;TAKPSRAVRARIPHHLIDVCDPAEGYSAGRFVAEALECIGAIHGRGRVPLLAGGTMLYLRALIDGLAPLPQASPALRRSLDAQAAQQGWPALHAELERIDPQA
;
A
#
# COMPACT_ATOMS: atom_id res chain seq x y z
N THR A 1 -7.68 -10.15 -11.55
CA THR A 1 -7.55 -8.67 -11.54
C THR A 1 -8.48 -7.95 -12.52
N ALA A 2 -9.27 -8.61 -13.38
CA ALA A 2 -10.14 -7.93 -14.36
C ALA A 2 -9.44 -6.81 -15.17
N LYS A 3 -8.15 -7.01 -15.47
CA LYS A 3 -7.27 -6.02 -16.08
C LYS A 3 -7.78 -5.60 -17.47
N PRO A 4 -7.85 -4.30 -17.79
CA PRO A 4 -8.19 -3.83 -19.14
C PRO A 4 -7.30 -4.45 -20.22
N SER A 5 -7.88 -4.77 -21.37
CA SER A 5 -7.15 -5.39 -22.48
C SER A 5 -6.07 -4.45 -23.03
N ARG A 6 -5.08 -5.01 -23.76
CA ARG A 6 -4.04 -4.21 -24.43
C ARG A 6 -4.63 -3.15 -25.36
N ALA A 7 -5.70 -3.48 -26.08
CA ALA A 7 -6.38 -2.54 -26.97
C ALA A 7 -6.99 -1.35 -26.20
N VAL A 8 -7.59 -1.60 -25.04
CA VAL A 8 -8.13 -0.53 -24.17
C VAL A 8 -6.99 0.33 -23.63
N ARG A 9 -5.92 -0.27 -23.12
CA ARG A 9 -4.76 0.44 -22.56
C ARG A 9 -4.01 1.29 -23.60
N ALA A 10 -4.02 0.89 -24.86
CA ALA A 10 -3.44 1.68 -25.96
C ALA A 10 -4.25 2.94 -26.28
N ARG A 11 -5.57 2.91 -26.08
CA ARG A 11 -6.45 4.07 -26.30
C ARG A 11 -6.50 4.99 -25.08
N ILE A 12 -6.54 4.41 -23.89
CA ILE A 12 -6.63 5.11 -22.60
C ILE A 12 -5.47 4.62 -21.75
N PRO A 13 -4.37 5.39 -21.64
CA PRO A 13 -3.22 5.00 -20.82
C PRO A 13 -3.65 4.80 -19.36
N HIS A 14 -3.43 3.59 -18.85
CA HIS A 14 -3.61 3.29 -17.43
C HIS A 14 -2.23 3.23 -16.78
N HIS A 15 -2.02 4.06 -15.77
CA HIS A 15 -0.82 4.06 -14.94
C HIS A 15 -0.93 3.00 -13.84
N LEU A 16 0.21 2.62 -13.23
CA LEU A 16 0.28 1.66 -12.11
C LEU A 16 -0.33 0.27 -12.39
N ILE A 17 -0.26 -0.19 -13.64
CA ILE A 17 -0.59 -1.57 -14.02
C ILE A 17 0.71 -2.28 -14.40
N ASP A 18 0.89 -3.51 -13.91
CA ASP A 18 2.07 -4.35 -14.19
C ASP A 18 3.39 -3.72 -13.68
N VAL A 19 3.35 -3.06 -12.51
CA VAL A 19 4.48 -2.33 -11.89
C VAL A 19 5.19 -3.06 -10.75
N CYS A 20 4.73 -4.26 -10.39
CA CYS A 20 5.22 -5.04 -9.25
C CYS A 20 5.20 -6.52 -9.60
N ASP A 21 6.25 -7.26 -9.20
CA ASP A 21 6.24 -8.71 -9.32
C ASP A 21 5.24 -9.32 -8.31
N PRO A 22 4.55 -10.42 -8.62
CA PRO A 22 3.63 -11.08 -7.68
C PRO A 22 4.28 -11.53 -6.36
N ALA A 23 5.59 -11.77 -6.32
CA ALA A 23 6.32 -12.14 -5.11
C ALA A 23 6.69 -10.94 -4.24
N GLU A 24 6.56 -9.71 -4.75
CA GLU A 24 6.89 -8.49 -4.03
C GLU A 24 5.69 -7.94 -3.25
N GLY A 25 5.95 -7.47 -2.04
CA GLY A 25 4.94 -6.73 -1.28
C GLY A 25 4.67 -5.35 -1.90
N TYR A 26 3.40 -5.01 -2.08
CA TYR A 26 2.97 -3.70 -2.55
C TYR A 26 2.15 -3.00 -1.46
N SER A 27 2.63 -1.85 -0.98
CA SER A 27 2.06 -1.13 0.17
C SER A 27 1.27 0.10 -0.26
N ALA A 28 0.36 0.56 0.61
CA ALA A 28 -0.33 1.84 0.41
C ALA A 28 0.65 3.02 0.32
N GLY A 29 1.75 2.99 1.09
CA GLY A 29 2.80 4.02 1.02
C GLY A 29 3.51 4.06 -0.33
N ARG A 30 3.86 2.90 -0.89
CA ARG A 30 4.44 2.79 -2.24
C ARG A 30 3.46 3.30 -3.30
N PHE A 31 2.19 2.89 -3.21
CA PHE A 31 1.14 3.39 -4.10
C PHE A 31 1.03 4.92 -4.07
N VAL A 32 1.02 5.55 -2.90
CA VAL A 32 0.91 7.01 -2.78
C VAL A 32 2.07 7.70 -3.47
N ALA A 33 3.30 7.26 -3.24
CA ALA A 33 4.48 7.84 -3.88
C ALA A 33 4.39 7.75 -5.42
N GLU A 34 4.16 6.55 -5.97
CA GLU A 34 4.08 6.36 -7.42
C GLU A 34 2.85 7.04 -8.05
N ALA A 35 1.72 7.12 -7.32
CA ALA A 35 0.52 7.81 -7.77
C ALA A 35 0.74 9.33 -7.86
N LEU A 36 1.41 9.95 -6.87
CA LEU A 36 1.72 11.38 -6.89
C LEU A 36 2.64 11.75 -8.06
N GLU A 37 3.62 10.90 -8.38
CA GLU A 37 4.47 11.08 -9.56
C GLU A 37 3.65 11.04 -10.86
N CYS A 38 2.76 10.05 -11.00
CA CYS A 38 1.86 9.95 -12.15
C CYS A 38 0.94 11.16 -12.27
N ILE A 39 0.34 11.60 -11.16
CA ILE A 39 -0.53 12.77 -11.09
C ILE A 39 0.22 14.03 -11.53
N GLY A 40 1.43 14.26 -11.01
CA GLY A 40 2.27 15.39 -11.41
C GLY A 40 2.59 15.37 -12.90
N ALA A 41 2.96 14.21 -13.44
CA ALA A 41 3.24 14.05 -14.86
C ALA A 41 1.99 14.28 -15.74
N ILE A 42 0.80 13.86 -15.29
CA ILE A 42 -0.47 14.07 -16.01
C ILE A 42 -0.83 15.56 -16.01
N HIS A 43 -0.74 16.24 -14.87
CA HIS A 43 -0.95 17.68 -14.78
C HIS A 43 0.05 18.46 -15.65
N GLY A 44 1.32 18.05 -15.68
CA GLY A 44 2.33 18.66 -16.55
C GLY A 44 2.03 18.55 -18.05
N ARG A 45 1.14 17.62 -18.46
CA ARG A 45 0.62 17.51 -19.84
C ARG A 45 -0.69 18.29 -20.05
N GLY A 46 -1.13 19.10 -19.09
CA GLY A 46 -2.38 19.85 -19.15
C GLY A 46 -3.64 18.98 -19.09
N ARG A 47 -3.55 17.79 -18.48
CA ARG A 47 -4.68 16.85 -18.37
C ARG A 47 -5.09 16.66 -16.92
N VAL A 48 -6.34 16.25 -16.72
CA VAL A 48 -6.87 15.89 -15.39
C VAL A 48 -6.68 14.39 -15.15
N PRO A 49 -5.99 13.97 -14.07
CA PRO A 49 -5.87 12.57 -13.70
C PRO A 49 -7.21 12.02 -13.21
N LEU A 50 -7.57 10.82 -13.68
CA LEU A 50 -8.73 10.08 -13.20
C LEU A 50 -8.24 8.86 -12.42
N LEU A 51 -8.61 8.78 -11.14
CA LEU A 51 -8.37 7.61 -10.32
C LEU A 51 -9.51 6.60 -10.51
N ALA A 52 -9.14 5.39 -10.92
CA ALA A 52 -10.08 4.28 -11.11
C ALA A 52 -9.55 3.02 -10.41
N GLY A 53 -10.34 2.45 -9.50
CA GLY A 53 -9.96 1.25 -8.75
C GLY A 53 -10.88 1.01 -7.55
N GLY A 54 -10.77 -0.18 -6.95
CA GLY A 54 -11.60 -0.60 -5.81
C GLY A 54 -10.88 -0.65 -4.46
N THR A 55 -9.57 -0.40 -4.42
CA THR A 55 -8.78 -0.49 -3.19
C THR A 55 -8.93 0.79 -2.36
N MET A 56 -10.00 0.88 -1.58
CA MET A 56 -10.34 2.08 -0.81
C MET A 56 -9.24 2.55 0.15
N LEU A 57 -8.47 1.62 0.73
CA LEU A 57 -7.32 1.97 1.59
C LEU A 57 -6.28 2.82 0.84
N TYR A 58 -6.02 2.51 -0.43
CA TYR A 58 -5.03 3.22 -1.23
C TYR A 58 -5.52 4.62 -1.63
N LEU A 59 -6.80 4.72 -2.00
CA LEU A 59 -7.43 6.02 -2.26
C LEU A 59 -7.43 6.88 -1.00
N ARG A 60 -7.77 6.30 0.16
CA ARG A 60 -7.76 7.03 1.42
C ARG A 60 -6.35 7.49 1.80
N ALA A 61 -5.35 6.61 1.66
CA ALA A 61 -3.94 6.96 1.87
C ALA A 61 -3.47 8.12 0.97
N LEU A 62 -3.97 8.20 -0.27
CA LEU A 62 -3.62 9.27 -1.19
C LEU A 62 -4.31 10.60 -0.85
N ILE A 63 -5.56 10.55 -0.39
CA ILE A 63 -6.37 11.74 -0.07
C ILE A 63 -6.02 12.29 1.31
N ASP A 64 -6.02 11.43 2.33
CA ASP A 64 -5.85 11.81 3.74
C ASP A 64 -4.36 11.78 4.17
N GLY A 65 -3.49 11.17 3.35
CA GLY A 65 -2.10 10.91 3.71
C GLY A 65 -1.93 9.63 4.55
N LEU A 66 -0.67 9.30 4.84
CA LEU A 66 -0.28 8.24 5.75
C LEU A 66 0.63 8.80 6.84
N ALA A 67 0.49 8.29 8.06
CA ALA A 67 1.45 8.59 9.12
C ALA A 67 2.86 8.12 8.69
N PRO A 68 3.92 8.89 8.98
CA PRO A 68 5.28 8.51 8.69
C PRO A 68 5.70 7.37 9.63
N LEU A 69 5.52 6.13 9.17
CA LEU A 69 5.86 4.92 9.91
C LEU A 69 7.11 4.24 9.31
N PRO A 70 7.89 3.52 10.12
CA PRO A 70 9.00 2.73 9.61
C PRO A 70 8.51 1.63 8.67
N GLN A 71 9.36 1.24 7.72
CA GLN A 71 9.09 0.09 6.87
C GLN A 71 9.04 -1.20 7.69
N ALA A 72 8.20 -2.14 7.25
CA ALA A 72 8.10 -3.44 7.89
C ALA A 72 9.44 -4.19 7.84
N SER A 73 9.91 -4.68 9.00
CA SER A 73 11.12 -5.49 9.10
C SER A 73 10.75 -6.99 9.03
N PRO A 74 11.21 -7.74 8.01
CA PRO A 74 10.96 -9.18 7.94
C PRO A 74 11.57 -9.94 9.12
N ALA A 75 12.69 -9.48 9.66
CA ALA A 75 13.33 -10.10 10.81
C ALA A 75 12.48 -9.93 12.08
N LEU A 76 11.95 -8.72 12.31
CA LEU A 76 11.04 -8.43 13.42
C LEU A 76 9.74 -9.22 13.29
N ARG A 77 9.19 -9.32 12.07
CA ARG A 77 7.98 -10.12 11.83
C ARG A 77 8.18 -11.57 12.23
N ARG A 78 9.29 -12.18 11.78
CA ARG A 78 9.64 -13.56 12.14
C ARG A 78 9.82 -13.76 13.64
N SER A 79 10.45 -12.81 14.35
CA SER A 79 10.61 -12.93 15.80
C SER A 79 9.26 -12.84 16.52
N LEU A 80 8.38 -11.94 16.10
CA LEU A 80 7.03 -11.82 16.67
C LEU A 80 6.18 -13.06 16.39
N ASP A 81 6.23 -13.60 15.17
CA ASP A 81 5.52 -14.83 14.82
C ASP A 81 6.02 -16.02 15.65
N ALA A 82 7.33 -16.12 15.90
CA ALA A 82 7.90 -17.15 16.77
C ALA A 82 7.46 -17.00 18.25
N GLN A 83 7.37 -15.76 18.75
CA GLN A 83 6.85 -15.50 20.10
C GLN A 83 5.36 -15.84 20.19
N ALA A 84 4.56 -15.45 19.19
CA ALA A 84 3.14 -15.78 19.11
C ALA A 84 2.91 -17.30 19.06
N ALA A 85 3.78 -18.05 18.40
CA ALA A 85 3.69 -19.51 18.37
C ALA A 85 3.97 -20.16 19.74
N GLN A 86 4.80 -19.54 20.58
CA GLN A 86 5.15 -20.05 21.91
C GLN A 86 4.15 -19.61 23.00
N GLN A 87 3.68 -18.37 22.94
CA GLN A 87 2.93 -17.72 24.02
C GLN A 87 1.48 -17.37 23.64
N GLY A 88 1.15 -17.45 22.35
CA GLY A 88 -0.14 -17.05 21.79
C GLY A 88 -0.24 -15.56 21.48
N TRP A 89 -1.07 -15.21 20.49
CA TRP A 89 -1.38 -13.82 20.14
C TRP A 89 -1.94 -12.97 21.29
N PRO A 90 -2.76 -13.50 22.24
CA PRO A 90 -3.23 -12.71 23.37
C PRO A 90 -2.11 -12.17 24.27
N ALA A 91 -1.02 -12.92 24.44
CA ALA A 91 0.13 -12.47 25.22
C ALA A 91 0.83 -11.27 24.56
N LEU A 92 1.06 -11.33 23.24
CA LEU A 92 1.64 -10.23 22.48
C LEU A 92 0.73 -9.00 22.45
N HIS A 93 -0.60 -9.20 22.41
CA HIS A 93 -1.56 -8.09 22.51
C HIS A 93 -1.47 -7.39 23.87
N ALA A 94 -1.42 -8.16 24.97
CA ALA A 94 -1.26 -7.59 26.31
C ALA A 94 0.08 -6.86 26.49
N GLU A 95 1.14 -7.35 25.84
CA GLU A 95 2.43 -6.65 25.80
C GLU A 95 2.32 -5.31 25.05
N LEU A 96 1.64 -5.28 23.90
CA LEU A 96 1.39 -4.06 23.15
C LEU A 96 0.59 -3.05 23.98
N GLU A 97 -0.50 -3.47 24.61
CA GLU A 97 -1.36 -2.62 25.46
C GLU A 97 -0.59 -2.00 26.63
N ARG A 98 0.40 -2.72 27.19
CA ARG A 98 1.26 -2.19 28.26
C ARG A 98 2.20 -1.07 27.78
N ILE A 99 2.59 -1.09 26.50
CA ILE A 99 3.54 -0.12 25.91
C ILE A 99 2.79 1.05 25.28
N ASP A 100 1.73 0.75 24.53
CA ASP A 100 0.85 1.70 23.85
C ASP A 100 -0.62 1.31 24.14
N PRO A 101 -1.22 1.87 25.20
CA PRO A 101 -2.60 1.55 25.60
C PRO A 101 -3.67 2.03 24.62
N GLN A 102 -3.30 2.86 23.62
CA GLN A 102 -4.23 3.37 22.60
C GLN A 102 -4.18 2.58 21.29
N ALA A 103 -3.33 1.54 21.23
CA ALA A 103 -3.15 0.69 20.05
C ALA A 103 -4.39 -0.15 19.69
#